data_AF-A0A0F9R4B2-F1
#
_entry.id   AF-A0A0F9R4B2-F1
#
_cell.length_a   1.000
_cell.length_b   1.000
_cell.length_c   1.000
_cell.angle_alpha   90.00
_cell.angle_beta   90.00
_cell.angle_gamma   90.00
#
_symmetry.space_group_name_H-M   'P 1'
#
loop_
_entity.id
_entity.type
_entity.pdbx_description
1 polymer ?
#
loop_
_entity_poly.entity_id
_entity_poly.type
_entity_poly.pdbx_seq_one_letter_code
_entity_poly.pdbx_strand_id
1 'polypeptide(L)'
;MRDHISIASAPALEDCVQVNPSGDYHDAMKAECRRFLDLIRKKLGPEPPGAMLTVKSNPHDFGSYYEVACLFDDENEEARKYAFRCEAEAPLRWSDDKRVAEVPAERRG
;
A
#
# COMPACT_ATOMS: atom_id res chain seq x y z
N MET A 1 2.96 16.88 10.25
CA MET A 1 1.59 16.97 9.63
C MET A 1 1.27 15.64 8.99
N ARG A 2 0.01 15.20 8.97
CA ARG A 2 -0.35 13.90 8.37
C ARG A 2 -0.60 14.03 6.88
N ASP A 3 0.05 13.17 6.11
CA ASP A 3 -0.14 13.01 4.67
C ASP A 3 -0.31 11.52 4.29
N HIS A 4 -0.48 11.22 3.01
CA HIS A 4 -0.60 9.87 2.50
C HIS A 4 -0.02 9.69 1.10
N ILE A 5 0.43 8.47 0.81
CA ILE A 5 0.75 8.02 -0.54
C ILE A 5 -0.19 6.87 -0.91
N SER A 6 -0.80 6.99 -2.08
CA SER A 6 -1.57 5.91 -2.72
C SER A 6 -0.61 4.89 -3.36
N ILE A 7 -0.92 3.59 -3.21
CA ILE A 7 -0.06 2.51 -3.71
C ILE A 7 -0.74 1.83 -4.89
N ALA A 8 -1.69 0.92 -4.64
CA ALA A 8 -2.56 0.30 -5.65
C ALA A 8 -3.59 -0.62 -4.95
N SER A 9 -4.56 -1.14 -5.70
CA SER A 9 -5.48 -2.18 -5.22
C SER A 9 -4.86 -3.59 -5.18
N ALA A 10 -3.85 -3.84 -6.03
CA ALA A 10 -3.18 -5.13 -6.22
C ALA A 10 -1.72 -4.93 -6.71
N PRO A 11 -0.88 -5.99 -6.72
CA PRO A 11 0.45 -5.95 -7.32
C PRO A 11 0.42 -5.55 -8.80
N ALA A 12 1.42 -4.76 -9.23
CA ALA A 12 1.42 -4.14 -10.55
C ALA A 12 1.47 -5.10 -11.75
N LEU A 13 1.91 -6.36 -11.55
CA LEU A 13 2.01 -7.38 -12.61
C LEU A 13 0.96 -8.50 -12.46
N GLU A 14 -0.14 -8.21 -11.76
CA GLU A 14 -1.26 -9.13 -11.53
C GLU A 14 -2.56 -8.47 -12.02
N ASP A 15 -3.54 -9.29 -12.39
CA ASP A 15 -4.90 -8.80 -12.62
C ASP A 15 -5.50 -8.32 -11.30
N CYS A 16 -6.36 -7.30 -11.37
CA CYS A 16 -7.06 -6.74 -10.22
C CYS A 16 -8.56 -6.66 -10.45
N VAL A 17 -9.33 -6.67 -9.36
CA VAL A 17 -10.77 -6.49 -9.38
C VAL A 17 -11.09 -5.14 -10.04
N GLN A 18 -11.94 -5.17 -11.06
CA GLN A 18 -12.35 -3.97 -11.78
C GLN A 18 -13.63 -3.37 -11.18
N VAL A 19 -13.71 -2.04 -11.19
CA VAL A 19 -14.97 -1.35 -10.94
C VAL A 19 -15.98 -1.68 -12.04
N ASN A 20 -17.25 -1.80 -11.67
CA ASN A 20 -18.32 -2.02 -12.63
C ASN A 20 -19.60 -1.24 -12.21
N PRO A 21 -20.53 -0.95 -13.13
CA PRO A 21 -21.75 -0.20 -12.81
C PRO A 21 -22.70 -0.88 -11.81
N SER A 22 -22.60 -2.20 -11.61
CA SER A 22 -23.46 -2.95 -10.69
C SER A 22 -23.07 -2.76 -9.22
N GLY A 23 -21.84 -2.34 -8.93
CA GLY A 23 -21.36 -2.09 -7.56
C GLY A 23 -21.08 -3.35 -6.73
N ASP A 24 -21.23 -4.55 -7.31
CA ASP A 24 -21.03 -5.82 -6.60
C ASP A 24 -19.54 -6.16 -6.36
N TYR A 25 -18.63 -5.37 -6.92
CA TYR A 25 -17.18 -5.55 -6.80
C TYR A 25 -16.61 -5.12 -5.45
N HIS A 26 -17.36 -4.37 -4.62
CA HIS A 26 -16.81 -3.70 -3.43
C HIS A 26 -16.15 -4.68 -2.44
N ASP A 27 -16.78 -5.82 -2.17
CA ASP A 27 -16.25 -6.79 -1.21
C ASP A 27 -15.01 -7.51 -1.75
N ALA A 28 -15.04 -7.88 -3.03
CA ALA A 28 -13.89 -8.49 -3.70
C ALA A 28 -12.68 -7.54 -3.75
N MET A 29 -12.90 -6.27 -4.11
CA MET A 29 -11.84 -5.27 -4.18
C MET A 29 -11.26 -4.95 -2.80
N LYS A 30 -12.09 -4.84 -1.75
CA LYS A 30 -11.59 -4.68 -0.37
C LYS A 30 -10.78 -5.89 0.09
N ALA A 31 -11.21 -7.10 -0.24
CA ALA A 31 -10.48 -8.32 0.10
C ALA A 31 -9.12 -8.36 -0.61
N GLU A 32 -9.07 -7.96 -1.88
CA GLU A 32 -7.84 -7.86 -2.66
C GLU A 32 -6.87 -6.82 -2.08
N CYS A 33 -7.36 -5.61 -1.76
CA CYS A 33 -6.56 -4.58 -1.11
C CYS A 33 -5.99 -5.05 0.23
N ARG A 34 -6.78 -5.73 1.07
CA ARG A 34 -6.32 -6.28 2.36
C ARG A 34 -5.22 -7.32 2.16
N ARG A 35 -5.38 -8.22 1.20
CA ARG A 35 -4.36 -9.21 0.85
C ARG A 35 -3.07 -8.54 0.39
N PHE A 36 -3.17 -7.50 -0.44
CA PHE A 36 -2.01 -6.78 -0.94
C PHE A 36 -1.29 -6.00 0.17
N LEU A 37 -2.06 -5.35 1.04
CA LEU A 37 -1.57 -4.68 2.23
C LEU A 37 -0.78 -5.63 3.14
N ASP A 38 -1.31 -6.83 3.42
CA ASP A 38 -0.61 -7.83 4.21
C ASP A 38 0.67 -8.33 3.52
N LEU A 39 0.68 -8.40 2.18
CA LEU A 39 1.87 -8.76 1.42
C LEU A 39 2.96 -7.68 1.49
N ILE A 40 2.57 -6.41 1.41
CA ILE A 40 3.49 -5.27 1.63
C ILE A 40 4.12 -5.38 3.01
N ARG A 41 3.32 -5.62 4.07
CA ARG A 41 3.84 -5.82 5.44
C ARG A 41 4.79 -7.00 5.56
N LYS A 42 4.51 -8.11 4.88
CA LYS A 42 5.41 -9.28 4.85
C LYS A 42 6.76 -8.93 4.23
N LYS A 43 6.73 -8.23 3.08
CA LYS A 43 7.90 -7.85 2.31
C LYS A 43 8.73 -6.76 2.99
N LEU A 44 8.09 -5.68 3.44
CA LEU A 44 8.77 -4.46 3.94
C LEU A 44 8.92 -4.42 5.45
N GLY A 45 8.17 -5.24 6.19
CA GLY A 45 8.10 -5.17 7.65
C GLY A 45 6.88 -4.41 8.15
N PRO A 46 6.68 -4.37 9.47
CA PRO A 46 5.61 -3.59 10.08
C PRO A 46 5.85 -2.10 9.90
N GLU A 47 4.78 -1.31 9.92
CA GLU A 47 4.87 0.15 9.88
C GLU A 47 5.61 0.70 11.10
N PRO A 48 6.54 1.67 10.93
CA PRO A 48 7.15 2.38 12.06
C PRO A 48 6.14 3.34 12.71
N PRO A 49 6.42 3.85 13.94
CA PRO A 49 5.61 4.89 14.55
C PRO A 49 5.43 6.09 13.61
N GLY A 50 4.19 6.55 13.47
CA GLY A 50 3.85 7.64 12.57
C GLY A 50 3.47 7.21 11.16
N ALA A 51 3.62 5.94 10.78
CA ALA A 51 3.12 5.38 9.52
C ALA A 51 2.01 4.34 9.74
N MET A 52 1.10 4.20 8.78
CA MET A 52 0.03 3.19 8.83
C MET A 52 -0.44 2.85 7.41
N LEU A 53 -0.37 1.56 7.05
CA LEU A 53 -1.03 1.06 5.84
C LEU A 53 -2.53 0.92 6.09
N THR A 54 -3.31 1.37 5.14
CA THR A 54 -4.78 1.35 5.19
C THR A 54 -5.38 1.11 3.81
N VAL A 55 -6.66 0.74 3.78
CA VAL A 55 -7.45 0.70 2.55
C VAL A 55 -8.28 1.98 2.47
N LYS A 56 -8.05 2.79 1.45
CA LYS A 56 -8.82 4.02 1.19
C LYS A 56 -9.92 3.77 0.18
N SER A 57 -11.04 4.48 0.36
CA SER A 57 -12.15 4.55 -0.59
C SER A 57 -12.00 5.85 -1.39
N ASN A 58 -12.01 5.75 -2.70
CA ASN A 58 -11.92 6.91 -3.59
C ASN A 58 -13.17 6.98 -4.48
N PRO A 59 -13.88 8.11 -4.50
CA PRO A 59 -15.11 8.28 -5.29
C PRO A 59 -14.81 8.25 -6.80
N HIS A 60 -15.71 7.64 -7.56
CA HIS A 60 -15.68 7.51 -9.02
C HIS A 60 -17.11 7.54 -9.58
N ASP A 61 -17.28 7.79 -10.88
CA ASP A 61 -18.60 7.92 -11.53
C ASP A 61 -19.48 6.65 -11.43
N PHE A 62 -18.85 5.50 -11.22
CA PHE A 62 -19.49 4.18 -11.10
C PHE A 62 -19.40 3.58 -9.68
N GLY A 63 -19.23 4.45 -8.67
CA GLY A 63 -19.18 4.05 -7.27
C GLY A 63 -17.89 4.49 -6.58
N SER A 64 -17.27 3.60 -5.82
CA SER A 64 -15.97 3.89 -5.18
C SER A 64 -15.02 2.75 -5.47
N TYR A 65 -13.82 3.08 -5.96
CA TYR A 65 -12.73 2.13 -5.98
C TYR A 65 -12.00 2.17 -4.64
N TYR A 66 -11.29 1.08 -4.35
CA TYR A 66 -10.47 0.96 -3.17
C TYR A 66 -9.02 0.73 -3.57
N GLU A 67 -8.11 1.26 -2.77
CA GLU A 67 -6.68 1.06 -2.93
C GLU A 67 -6.00 0.98 -1.57
N VAL A 68 -4.82 0.36 -1.54
CA VAL A 68 -3.91 0.45 -0.42
C VAL A 68 -3.22 1.82 -0.45
N ALA A 69 -3.12 2.46 0.71
CA ALA A 69 -2.36 3.68 0.90
C ALA A 69 -1.55 3.59 2.20
N CYS A 70 -0.45 4.35 2.27
CA CYS A 70 0.28 4.56 3.52
C CYS A 70 -0.02 5.97 4.02
N LEU A 71 -0.65 6.10 5.19
CA LEU A 71 -0.72 7.35 5.93
C LEU A 71 0.59 7.54 6.69
N PHE A 72 1.14 8.75 6.72
CA PHE A 72 2.37 9.02 7.46
C PHE A 72 2.40 10.44 8.04
N ASP A 73 3.18 10.63 9.10
CA ASP A 73 3.55 11.95 9.61
C ASP A 73 4.76 12.47 8.84
N ASP A 74 4.60 13.55 8.07
CA ASP A 74 5.63 14.12 7.20
C ASP A 74 6.82 14.72 7.97
N GLU A 75 6.60 15.07 9.23
CA GLU A 75 7.61 15.53 10.19
C GLU A 75 8.44 14.37 10.78
N ASN A 76 8.00 13.13 10.60
CA ASN A 76 8.73 11.94 11.01
C ASN A 76 9.45 11.30 9.81
N GLU A 77 10.78 11.39 9.81
CA GLU A 77 11.61 10.90 8.71
C GLU A 77 11.45 9.40 8.44
N GLU A 78 11.32 8.57 9.48
CA GLU A 78 11.17 7.13 9.33
C GLU A 78 9.79 6.75 8.78
N ALA A 79 8.75 7.46 9.23
CA ALA A 79 7.39 7.29 8.69
C ALA A 79 7.34 7.67 7.20
N ARG A 80 7.95 8.80 6.84
CA ARG A 80 8.07 9.26 5.45
C ARG A 80 8.85 8.27 4.59
N LYS A 81 10.02 7.81 5.05
CA LYS A 81 10.81 6.78 4.34
C LYS A 81 9.99 5.51 4.12
N TYR A 82 9.29 5.03 5.14
CA TYR A 82 8.45 3.84 5.02
C TYR A 82 7.35 4.01 3.98
N ALA A 83 6.66 5.16 3.96
CA ALA A 83 5.63 5.46 2.97
C ALA A 83 6.16 5.44 1.53
N PHE A 84 7.29 6.09 1.26
CA PHE A 84 7.93 6.05 -0.07
C PHE A 84 8.42 4.66 -0.45
N ARG A 85 8.91 3.86 0.51
CA ARG A 85 9.27 2.46 0.26
C ARG A 85 8.04 1.61 -0.09
N CYS A 86 6.90 1.87 0.53
CA CYS A 86 5.66 1.17 0.18
C CYS A 86 5.26 1.41 -1.28
N GLU A 87 5.48 2.60 -1.83
CA GLU A 87 5.23 2.90 -3.24
C GLU A 87 6.30 2.27 -4.15
N ALA A 88 7.58 2.47 -3.83
CA ALA A 88 8.70 2.09 -4.69
C ALA A 88 9.03 0.59 -4.67
N GLU A 89 8.81 -0.09 -3.55
CA GLU A 89 9.20 -1.47 -3.30
C GLU A 89 8.00 -2.40 -3.04
N ALA A 90 6.79 -1.96 -3.39
CA ALA A 90 5.60 -2.81 -3.31
C ALA A 90 5.83 -4.15 -4.03
N PRO A 91 5.26 -5.26 -3.53
CA PRO A 91 5.26 -6.53 -4.25
C PRO A 91 4.73 -6.35 -5.68
N LEU A 92 5.47 -6.81 -6.68
CA LEU A 92 5.04 -6.74 -8.08
C LEU A 92 4.11 -7.89 -8.45
N ARG A 93 4.15 -8.98 -7.68
CA ARG A 93 3.34 -10.20 -7.85
C ARG A 93 2.82 -10.71 -6.52
N TRP A 94 1.79 -11.55 -6.53
CA TRP A 94 1.26 -12.15 -5.30
C TRP A 94 2.27 -13.07 -4.59
N SER A 95 3.24 -13.61 -5.33
CA SER A 95 4.31 -14.48 -4.82
C SER A 95 5.56 -13.70 -4.38
N ASP A 96 5.56 -12.37 -4.46
CA ASP A 96 6.70 -11.51 -4.11
C ASP A 96 6.68 -11.16 -2.62
N ASP A 97 6.80 -12.19 -1.78
CA ASP A 97 6.77 -12.10 -0.31
C ASP A 97 8.16 -12.08 0.33
N LYS A 98 9.22 -12.14 -0.48
CA LYS A 98 10.60 -12.15 -0.01
C LYS A 98 10.92 -10.84 0.69
N ARG A 99 11.22 -10.93 1.99
CA ARG A 99 11.62 -9.78 2.80
C ARG A 99 12.81 -9.08 2.15
N VAL A 100 12.65 -7.79 1.86
CA VAL A 100 13.77 -6.94 1.47
C VAL A 100 14.63 -6.69 2.71
N ALA A 101 15.95 -6.76 2.54
CA ALA A 101 16.85 -6.45 3.64
C ALA A 101 16.63 -4.99 4.08
N GLU A 102 16.57 -4.76 5.39
CA GLU A 102 16.52 -3.40 5.93
C GLU A 102 17.77 -2.66 5.46
N VAL A 103 17.60 -1.53 4.76
CA VAL A 103 18.73 -0.67 4.40
C VAL A 103 19.23 -0.05 5.70
N PRO A 104 20.47 -0.33 6.15
CA PRO A 104 21.00 0.28 7.36
C PRO A 104 21.00 1.80 7.21
N ALA A 105 20.62 2.51 8.26
CA ALA A 105 20.48 3.97 8.27
C ALA A 105 21.81 4.76 8.07
N GLU A 106 22.92 4.09 7.75
CA GLU A 106 24.26 4.68 7.73
C GLU A 106 24.92 4.55 6.36
N ARG A 107 24.62 5.47 5.44
CA ARG A 107 25.56 5.99 4.41
C ARG A 107 25.19 7.42 4.01
N ARG A 108 25.33 8.34 4.95
CA ARG A 108 25.56 9.77 4.64
C ARG A 108 26.76 10.22 5.46
N GLY A 109 27.95 9.92 4.95
CA GLY A 109 29.16 10.66 5.26
C GLY A 109 29.26 11.88 4.35
#